data_AF-A0A9X1WY82-F1
#
_entry.id   AF-A0A9X1WY82-F1
#
_cell.length_a   1.000
_cell.length_b   1.000
_cell.length_c   1.000
_cell.angle_alpha   90.00
_cell.angle_beta   90.00
_cell.angle_gamma   90.00
#
_symmetry.space_group_name_H-M   'P 1'
#
loop_
_entity.id
_entity.type
_entity.pdbx_description
1 polymer ?
#
loop_
_entity_poly.entity_id
_entity_poly.type
_entity_poly.pdbx_seq_one_letter_code
_entity_poly.pdbx_strand_id
1 'polypeptide(L)'
;MLSQWFVSKRRQLTSGEIDFAKTIFANHIDYAKVEIVVHRLVMPHYAISPNGHIYFNRQDWKADFSKESLELQSWLIHELTHVWQVQQGISVIKKALFDRRYQYVIKLGKSFLNYGIEQQAQMVQDYFIRINRGEECESLRQCIPFLPNSLNINSKK
;
A
#
# COMPACT_ATOMS: atom_id res chain seq x y z
N MET A 1 25.89 5.27 -9.00
CA MET A 1 26.92 5.74 -8.04
C MET A 1 26.50 6.97 -7.21
N LEU A 2 25.62 7.87 -7.70
CA LEU A 2 25.10 9.01 -6.90
C LEU A 2 23.98 8.65 -5.88
N SER A 3 23.26 7.54 -6.08
CA SER A 3 22.11 7.16 -5.24
C SER A 3 22.47 6.70 -3.83
N GLN A 4 23.70 6.21 -3.60
CA GLN A 4 24.13 5.69 -2.29
C GLN A 4 24.37 6.80 -1.25
N TRP A 5 24.65 8.04 -1.67
CA TRP A 5 24.91 9.15 -0.75
C TRP A 5 23.65 9.68 -0.05
N PHE A 6 22.48 9.44 -0.64
CA PHE A 6 21.20 9.90 -0.10
C PHE A 6 20.47 8.81 0.69
N VAL A 7 20.90 7.55 0.58
CA VAL A 7 20.35 6.42 1.32
C VAL A 7 21.18 6.18 2.57
N SER A 8 20.59 6.34 3.75
CA SER A 8 21.32 6.13 5.01
C SER A 8 21.08 4.76 5.63
N LYS A 9 19.93 4.14 5.36
CA LYS A 9 19.53 2.85 5.95
C LYS A 9 18.55 2.14 5.03
N ARG A 10 18.58 0.80 5.05
CA ARG A 10 17.59 -0.05 4.38
C ARG A 10 17.34 -1.32 5.19
N ARG A 11 16.17 -1.93 5.00
CA ARG A 11 15.83 -3.25 5.54
C ARG A 11 14.78 -3.92 4.68
N GLN A 12 14.68 -5.24 4.80
CA GLN A 12 13.52 -5.97 4.31
C GLN A 12 12.30 -5.72 5.21
N LEU A 13 11.11 -6.05 4.70
CA LEU A 13 9.91 -6.13 5.53
C LEU A 13 10.11 -7.13 6.68
N THR A 14 9.60 -6.80 7.86
CA THR A 14 9.58 -7.72 9.01
C THR A 14 8.52 -8.80 8.79
N SER A 15 8.58 -9.90 9.55
CA SER A 15 7.52 -10.92 9.50
C SER A 15 6.15 -10.33 9.84
N GLY A 16 6.06 -9.49 10.88
CA GLY A 16 4.80 -8.85 11.26
C GLY A 16 4.24 -7.91 10.18
N GLU A 17 5.11 -7.20 9.46
CA GLU A 17 4.70 -6.37 8.33
C GLU A 17 4.17 -7.20 7.16
N ILE A 18 4.85 -8.30 6.85
CA ILE A 18 4.39 -9.25 5.84
C ILE A 18 3.05 -9.86 6.25
N ASP A 19 2.88 -10.22 7.53
CA ASP A 19 1.68 -10.87 8.02
C ASP A 19 0.44 -9.99 7.84
N PHE A 20 0.46 -8.73 8.30
CA PHE A 20 -0.69 -7.85 8.09
C PHE A 20 -0.85 -7.47 6.61
N ALA A 21 0.24 -7.32 5.84
CA ALA A 21 0.14 -7.05 4.41
C ALA A 21 -0.51 -8.21 3.65
N LYS A 22 -0.26 -9.46 4.04
CA LYS A 22 -0.89 -10.65 3.45
C LYS A 22 -2.40 -10.71 3.70
N THR A 23 -2.91 -10.09 4.75
CA THR A 23 -4.37 -9.99 4.97
C THR A 23 -5.06 -9.17 3.88
N ILE A 24 -4.31 -8.30 3.19
CA ILE A 24 -4.80 -7.43 2.12
C ILE A 24 -4.39 -7.97 0.75
N PHE A 25 -3.09 -8.13 0.53
CA PHE A 25 -2.55 -8.44 -0.80
C PHE A 25 -2.37 -9.94 -1.05
N ALA A 26 -2.55 -10.81 -0.04
CA ALA A 26 -2.27 -12.24 -0.14
C ALA A 26 -0.89 -12.51 -0.78
N ASN A 27 -0.85 -13.13 -1.96
CA ASN A 27 0.40 -13.41 -2.69
C ASN A 27 0.59 -12.49 -3.92
N HIS A 28 -0.16 -11.38 -4.03
CA HIS A 28 -0.08 -10.45 -5.17
C HIS A 28 1.15 -9.52 -5.12
N ILE A 29 1.90 -9.53 -4.02
CA ILE A 29 3.18 -8.84 -3.86
C ILE A 29 4.25 -9.89 -3.60
N ASP A 30 5.35 -9.82 -4.36
CA ASP A 30 6.59 -10.51 -4.02
C ASP A 30 7.32 -9.74 -2.91
N TYR A 31 6.96 -10.05 -1.66
CA TYR A 31 7.47 -9.35 -0.47
C TYR A 31 8.99 -9.44 -0.31
N ALA A 32 9.61 -10.50 -0.82
CA ALA A 32 11.06 -10.69 -0.72
C ALA A 32 11.86 -9.66 -1.54
N LYS A 33 11.20 -8.98 -2.50
CA LYS A 33 11.79 -7.90 -3.31
C LYS A 33 11.57 -6.51 -2.73
N VAL A 34 10.82 -6.39 -1.62
CA VAL A 34 10.43 -5.09 -1.06
C VAL A 34 11.37 -4.67 0.05
N GLU A 35 12.06 -3.55 -0.16
CA GLU A 35 12.90 -2.92 0.86
C GLU A 35 12.24 -1.64 1.37
N ILE A 36 12.38 -1.37 2.67
CA ILE A 36 12.12 -0.07 3.29
C ILE A 36 13.45 0.66 3.38
N VAL A 37 13.50 1.87 2.82
CA VAL A 37 14.73 2.66 2.62
C VAL A 37 14.55 4.05 3.23
N VAL A 38 15.56 4.52 3.97
CA VAL A 38 15.64 5.93 4.37
C VAL A 38 16.31 6.71 3.26
N HIS A 39 15.63 7.72 2.73
CA HIS A 39 16.18 8.57 1.68
C HIS A 39 16.08 10.05 2.02
N ARG A 40 17.21 10.75 2.00
CA ARG A 40 17.33 12.14 2.47
C ARG A 40 16.48 13.16 1.70
N LEU A 41 16.15 12.86 0.44
CA LEU A 41 15.31 13.74 -0.41
C LEU A 41 13.80 13.55 -0.20
N VAL A 42 13.38 12.51 0.53
CA VAL A 42 11.97 12.35 0.89
C VAL A 42 11.65 13.35 1.99
N MET A 43 10.60 14.15 1.84
CA MET A 43 10.18 15.13 2.86
C MET A 43 9.60 14.41 4.09
N PRO A 44 9.71 14.98 5.30
CA PRO A 44 9.05 14.42 6.49
C PRO A 44 7.55 14.23 6.26
N HIS A 45 7.00 13.13 6.75
CA HIS A 45 5.62 12.69 6.59
C HIS A 45 5.20 12.37 5.15
N TYR A 46 6.18 12.17 4.26
CA TYR A 46 5.98 11.64 2.92
C TYR A 46 6.72 10.31 2.76
N ALA A 47 6.18 9.48 1.89
CA ALA A 47 6.83 8.29 1.36
C ALA A 47 6.63 8.23 -0.15
N ILE A 48 7.51 7.52 -0.83
CA ILE A 48 7.39 7.25 -2.26
C ILE A 48 7.78 5.80 -2.54
N SER A 49 7.13 5.19 -3.53
CA SER A 49 7.40 3.80 -3.92
C SER A 49 7.63 3.64 -5.43
N PRO A 50 8.67 4.30 -6.00
CA PRO A 50 8.84 4.45 -7.45
C PRO A 50 9.24 3.18 -8.21
N ASN A 51 9.86 2.22 -7.53
CA ASN A 51 10.55 1.08 -8.15
C ASN A 51 10.38 -0.23 -7.38
N GLY A 52 9.30 -0.36 -6.60
CA GLY A 52 9.02 -1.57 -5.82
C GLY A 52 9.70 -1.62 -4.44
N HIS A 53 10.50 -0.61 -4.10
CA HIS A 53 10.93 -0.32 -2.73
C HIS A 53 10.20 0.90 -2.21
N ILE A 54 10.14 1.05 -0.88
CA ILE A 54 9.45 2.13 -0.19
C ILE A 54 10.48 3.05 0.45
N TYR A 55 10.42 4.34 0.15
CA TYR A 55 11.38 5.33 0.62
C TYR A 55 10.70 6.29 1.59
N PHE A 56 11.19 6.34 2.82
CA PHE A 56 10.73 7.25 3.86
C PHE A 56 11.78 8.32 4.16
N ASN A 57 11.34 9.42 4.75
CA ASN A 57 12.23 10.33 5.47
C ASN A 57 12.82 9.63 6.70
N ARG A 58 13.98 10.08 7.17
CA ARG A 58 14.63 9.56 8.38
C ARG A 58 13.73 9.67 9.63
N GLN A 59 12.92 10.71 9.73
CA GLN A 59 12.04 10.96 10.86
C GLN A 59 10.88 9.95 10.94
N ASP A 60 10.43 9.45 9.79
CA ASP A 60 9.33 8.49 9.68
C ASP A 60 9.82 7.04 9.65
N TRP A 61 11.13 6.80 9.81
CA TRP A 61 11.67 5.45 9.86
C TRP A 61 11.11 4.68 11.07
N LYS A 62 10.51 3.53 10.80
CA LYS A 62 10.10 2.57 11.81
C LYS A 62 10.92 1.29 11.70
N ALA A 63 11.34 0.76 12.86
CA ALA A 63 12.03 -0.51 12.91
C ALA A 63 11.11 -1.66 12.49
N ASP A 64 9.83 -1.55 12.85
CA ASP A 64 8.80 -2.55 12.57
C ASP A 64 7.42 -1.87 12.63
N PHE A 65 6.82 -1.56 11.48
CA PHE A 65 5.52 -0.89 11.39
C PHE A 65 4.40 -1.73 12.02
N SER A 66 4.55 -3.06 12.11
CA SER A 66 3.53 -3.94 12.73
C SER A 66 3.34 -3.70 14.23
N LYS A 67 4.28 -3.00 14.88
CA LYS A 67 4.23 -2.64 16.30
C LYS A 67 3.80 -1.19 16.53
N GLU A 68 3.50 -0.47 15.46
CA GLU A 68 3.09 0.93 15.51
C GLU A 68 1.56 1.05 15.51
N SER A 69 1.05 2.28 15.59
CA SER A 69 -0.40 2.54 15.56
C SER A 69 -1.03 2.08 14.24
N LEU A 70 -2.36 1.89 14.25
CA LEU A 70 -3.11 1.49 13.07
C LEU A 70 -2.90 2.46 11.90
N GLU A 71 -2.78 3.76 12.18
CA GLU A 71 -2.52 4.79 11.18
C GLU A 71 -1.18 4.55 10.47
N LEU A 72 -0.12 4.23 11.21
CA LEU A 72 1.21 3.95 10.65
C LEU A 72 1.26 2.62 9.91
N GLN A 73 0.57 1.59 10.40
CA GLN A 73 0.39 0.33 9.67
C GLN A 73 -0.34 0.58 8.33
N SER A 74 -1.41 1.38 8.37
CA SER A 74 -2.19 1.73 7.18
C SER A 74 -1.38 2.52 6.16
N TRP A 75 -0.46 3.37 6.63
CA TRP A 75 0.46 4.10 5.74
C TRP A 75 1.40 3.14 4.99
N LEU A 76 1.89 2.09 5.65
CA LEU A 76 2.65 1.06 4.95
C LEU A 76 1.80 0.31 3.92
N ILE A 77 0.53 0.04 4.21
CA ILE A 77 -0.42 -0.57 3.24
C ILE A 77 -0.63 0.32 2.01
N HIS A 78 -0.73 1.65 2.20
CA HIS A 78 -0.80 2.61 1.09
C HIS A 78 0.42 2.45 0.17
N GLU A 79 1.62 2.50 0.75
CA GLU A 79 2.87 2.37 -0.01
C GLU A 79 3.03 0.99 -0.66
N LEU A 80 2.60 -0.09 -0.01
CA LEU A 80 2.58 -1.43 -0.59
C LEU A 80 1.60 -1.53 -1.77
N THR A 81 0.56 -0.71 -1.83
CA THR A 81 -0.30 -0.63 -3.01
C THR A 81 0.45 -0.07 -4.20
N HIS A 82 1.33 0.92 -3.99
CA HIS A 82 2.22 1.41 -5.05
C HIS A 82 3.26 0.36 -5.47
N VAL A 83 3.80 -0.39 -4.52
CA VAL A 83 4.69 -1.53 -4.83
C VAL A 83 3.95 -2.56 -5.69
N TRP A 84 2.73 -2.93 -5.32
CA TRP A 84 1.88 -3.82 -6.12
C TRP A 84 1.68 -3.27 -7.53
N GLN A 85 1.30 -1.98 -7.67
CA GLN A 85 1.14 -1.33 -8.97
C GLN A 85 2.42 -1.44 -9.83
N VAL A 86 3.59 -1.16 -9.25
CA VAL A 86 4.87 -1.31 -9.95
C VAL A 86 5.12 -2.76 -10.39
N GLN A 87 4.82 -3.74 -9.53
CA GLN A 87 4.95 -5.16 -9.87
C GLN A 87 3.97 -5.61 -10.98
N GLN A 88 2.83 -4.93 -11.12
CA GLN A 88 1.91 -5.11 -12.27
C GLN A 88 2.35 -4.35 -13.54
N GLY A 89 3.52 -3.69 -13.53
CA GLY A 89 4.02 -2.90 -14.67
C GLY A 89 3.41 -1.50 -14.79
N ILE A 90 2.70 -1.02 -13.76
CA ILE A 90 2.10 0.32 -13.76
C ILE A 90 3.18 1.34 -13.36
N SER A 91 3.42 2.34 -14.23
CA SER A 91 4.35 3.43 -13.91
C SER A 91 3.74 4.41 -12.91
N VAL A 92 4.12 4.28 -11.63
CA VAL A 92 3.64 5.11 -10.51
C VAL A 92 4.17 6.55 -10.58
N ILE A 93 5.47 6.74 -10.86
CA ILE A 93 6.11 8.07 -10.88
C ILE A 93 5.45 8.99 -11.92
N LYS A 94 5.24 8.49 -13.14
CA LYS A 94 4.63 9.29 -14.21
C LYS A 94 3.23 9.75 -13.79
N LYS A 95 2.46 8.93 -13.07
CA LYS A 95 1.07 9.25 -12.71
C LYS A 95 0.95 10.09 -11.42
N ALA A 96 1.76 9.83 -10.41
CA ALA A 96 1.75 10.57 -9.13
C ALA A 96 2.25 12.03 -9.25
N LEU A 97 2.98 12.36 -10.33
CA LEU A 97 3.36 13.74 -10.65
C LEU A 97 2.24 14.55 -11.31
N PHE A 98 1.26 13.89 -11.94
CA PHE A 98 0.15 14.57 -12.65
C PHE A 98 -1.18 14.56 -11.89
N ASP A 99 -1.40 13.63 -10.94
CA ASP A 99 -2.65 13.54 -10.19
C ASP A 99 -2.44 13.01 -8.76
N ARG A 100 -2.38 13.91 -7.77
CA ARG A 100 -2.29 13.62 -6.33
C ARG A 100 -3.65 13.75 -5.61
N ARG A 101 -4.74 13.40 -6.27
CA ARG A 101 -6.07 13.42 -5.65
C ARG A 101 -6.27 12.16 -4.81
N TYR A 102 -6.30 12.33 -3.49
CA TYR A 102 -6.58 11.26 -2.54
C TYR A 102 -8.08 10.99 -2.40
N GLN A 103 -8.91 12.05 -2.47
CA GLN A 103 -10.36 11.91 -2.36
C GLN A 103 -10.92 11.11 -3.54
N TYR A 104 -11.78 10.15 -3.23
CA TYR A 104 -12.49 9.33 -4.21
C TYR A 104 -13.94 9.12 -3.76
N VAL A 105 -14.78 8.70 -4.71
CA VAL A 105 -16.14 8.23 -4.46
C VAL A 105 -16.27 6.90 -5.19
N ILE A 106 -16.72 5.86 -4.48
CA ILE A 106 -16.99 4.56 -5.10
C ILE A 106 -18.19 4.71 -6.04
N LYS A 107 -17.96 4.45 -7.32
CA LYS A 107 -18.99 4.49 -8.36
C LYS A 107 -19.33 3.08 -8.82
N LEU A 108 -20.62 2.76 -8.86
CA LEU A 108 -21.11 1.49 -9.39
C LEU A 108 -20.57 1.26 -10.81
N GLY A 109 -20.02 0.07 -11.07
CA GLY A 109 -19.46 -0.31 -12.37
C GLY A 109 -18.09 0.30 -12.70
N LYS A 110 -17.55 1.22 -11.87
CA LYS A 110 -16.20 1.73 -12.07
C LYS A 110 -15.18 0.78 -11.46
N SER A 111 -14.36 0.16 -12.31
CA SER A 111 -13.28 -0.73 -11.87
C SER A 111 -12.19 0.01 -11.09
N PHE A 112 -11.51 -0.70 -10.20
CA PHE A 112 -10.39 -0.17 -9.39
C PHE A 112 -9.30 0.50 -10.23
N LEU A 113 -8.90 -0.13 -11.34
CA LEU A 113 -7.85 0.40 -12.22
C LEU A 113 -8.23 1.71 -12.95
N ASN A 114 -9.52 2.07 -12.95
CA ASN A 114 -10.02 3.34 -13.50
C ASN A 114 -10.01 4.49 -12.48
N TYR A 115 -9.57 4.25 -11.23
CA TYR A 115 -9.27 5.31 -10.26
C TYR A 115 -7.84 5.82 -10.44
N GLY A 116 -7.57 7.04 -9.95
CA GLY A 116 -6.22 7.59 -9.88
C GLY A 116 -5.30 6.70 -9.04
N ILE A 117 -3.98 6.78 -9.27
CA ILE A 117 -3.01 5.92 -8.59
C ILE A 117 -3.00 6.12 -7.08
N GLU A 118 -3.06 7.36 -6.62
CA GLU A 118 -3.20 7.69 -5.20
C GLU A 118 -4.59 7.28 -4.64
N GLN A 119 -5.66 7.40 -5.44
CA GLN A 119 -6.99 6.95 -5.04
C GLN A 119 -7.02 5.44 -4.82
N GLN A 120 -6.39 4.67 -5.70
CA GLN A 120 -6.26 3.21 -5.56
C GLN A 120 -5.55 2.85 -4.25
N ALA A 121 -4.44 3.51 -3.93
CA ALA A 121 -3.73 3.31 -2.68
C ALA A 121 -4.56 3.73 -1.45
N GLN A 122 -5.24 4.88 -1.51
CA GLN A 122 -6.15 5.34 -0.47
C GLN A 122 -7.31 4.36 -0.23
N MET A 123 -7.92 3.82 -1.29
CA MET A 123 -8.99 2.83 -1.18
C MET A 123 -8.54 1.58 -0.40
N VAL A 124 -7.33 1.11 -0.65
CA VAL A 124 -6.77 -0.06 0.03
C VAL A 124 -6.39 0.27 1.48
N GLN A 125 -5.85 1.46 1.73
CA GLN A 125 -5.59 1.98 3.07
C GLN A 125 -6.88 2.07 3.90
N ASP A 126 -7.93 2.67 3.34
CA ASP A 126 -9.24 2.82 3.99
C ASP A 126 -9.87 1.47 4.27
N TYR A 127 -9.77 0.50 3.34
CA TYR A 127 -10.24 -0.85 3.56
C TYR A 127 -9.54 -1.48 4.77
N PHE A 128 -8.21 -1.39 4.85
CA PHE A 128 -7.42 -1.92 5.96
C PHE A 128 -7.82 -1.28 7.31
N ILE A 129 -8.02 0.04 7.35
CA ILE A 129 -8.47 0.72 8.58
C ILE A 129 -9.86 0.22 8.98
N ARG A 130 -10.81 0.17 8.04
CA ARG A 130 -12.20 -0.22 8.31
C ARG A 130 -12.31 -1.64 8.86
N ILE A 131 -11.61 -2.61 8.27
CA ILE A 131 -11.65 -3.99 8.78
C ILE A 131 -11.09 -4.11 10.21
N ASN A 132 -10.04 -3.35 10.54
CA ASN A 132 -9.43 -3.36 11.88
C ASN A 132 -10.30 -2.63 12.91
N ARG A 133 -11.19 -1.74 12.48
CA ARG A 133 -12.16 -1.05 13.34
C ARG A 133 -13.53 -1.75 13.39
N GLY A 134 -13.73 -2.82 12.63
CA GLY A 134 -15.04 -3.48 12.51
C GLY A 134 -16.08 -2.65 11.77
N GLU A 135 -15.65 -1.75 10.89
CA GLU A 135 -16.50 -0.87 10.10
C GLU A 135 -16.93 -1.52 8.76
N GLU A 136 -18.02 -1.02 8.19
CA GLU A 136 -18.54 -1.46 6.89
C GLU A 136 -17.54 -1.12 5.77
N CYS A 137 -17.25 -2.10 4.91
CA CYS A 137 -16.22 -2.00 3.87
C CYS A 137 -16.51 -2.86 2.62
N GLU A 138 -17.74 -3.33 2.45
CA GLU A 138 -18.14 -4.23 1.37
C GLU A 138 -17.98 -3.58 -0.01
N SER A 139 -18.32 -2.30 -0.12
CA SER A 139 -18.12 -1.54 -1.36
C SER A 139 -16.65 -1.45 -1.79
N LEU A 140 -15.73 -1.33 -0.83
CA LEU A 140 -14.28 -1.38 -1.08
C LEU A 140 -13.84 -2.80 -1.42
N ARG A 141 -14.31 -3.80 -0.66
CA ARG A 141 -14.03 -5.22 -0.87
C ARG A 141 -14.35 -5.65 -2.30
N GLN A 142 -15.53 -5.29 -2.79
CA GLN A 142 -15.99 -5.62 -4.15
C GLN A 142 -15.20 -4.90 -5.24
N CYS A 143 -14.60 -3.74 -4.92
CA CYS A 143 -13.87 -2.95 -5.90
C CYS A 143 -12.41 -3.39 -6.03
N ILE A 144 -11.74 -3.68 -4.92
CA ILE A 144 -10.29 -3.97 -4.88
C ILE A 144 -10.01 -5.38 -5.45
N PRO A 145 -9.16 -5.50 -6.49
CA PRO A 145 -9.12 -6.70 -7.34
C PRO A 145 -8.43 -7.92 -6.72
N PHE A 146 -7.69 -7.75 -5.63
CA PHE A 146 -6.96 -8.85 -4.96
C PHE A 146 -7.61 -9.28 -3.65
N LEU A 147 -8.75 -8.67 -3.27
CA LEU A 147 -9.55 -9.14 -2.14
C LEU A 147 -10.51 -10.25 -2.61
N PRO A 148 -10.80 -11.24 -1.76
CA PRO A 148 -11.79 -12.25 -2.08
C PRO A 148 -13.17 -11.60 -2.17
N ASN A 149 -13.87 -11.80 -3.28
CA ASN A 149 -15.30 -11.50 -3.36
C ASN A 149 -16.02 -12.34 -2.31
N SER A 150 -16.90 -11.75 -1.51
CA SER A 150 -17.74 -12.45 -0.55
C SER A 150 -18.83 -13.26 -1.27
N LEU A 151 -18.43 -14.27 -2.02
CA LEU A 151 -19.27 -15.38 -2.46
C LEU A 151 -18.53 -16.68 -2.17
N ASN A 152 -18.27 -16.91 -0.89
CA ASN A 152 -18.18 -18.26 -0.33
C ASN A 152 -19.23 -18.39 0.76
N ILE A 153 -20.50 -18.34 0.35
CA ILE A 153 -21.56 -19.03 1.09
C ILE A 153 -21.19 -20.51 0.96
N ASN A 154 -20.54 -21.05 1.99
CA ASN A 154 -20.43 -22.49 2.18
C ASN A 154 -21.86 -23.06 2.12
N SER A 155 -22.22 -23.57 0.95
CA SER A 155 -23.28 -24.54 0.78
C SER A 155 -22.78 -25.84 1.39
N LYS A 156 -22.72 -25.90 2.71
CA LYS A 156 -22.68 -27.16 3.44
C LYS A 156 -24.12 -27.54 3.75
N LYS A 157 -24.70 -28.31 2.83
CA LYS A 157 -25.68 -29.35 3.18
C LYS A 157 -24.94 -30.49 3.86
#